data_AF-A0A6N9UBW3-F1
#
_entry.id   AF-A0A6N9UBW3-F1
#
_cell.length_a   1.000
_cell.length_b   1.000
_cell.length_c   1.000
_cell.angle_alpha   90.00
_cell.angle_beta   90.00
_cell.angle_gamma   90.00
#
_symmetry.space_group_name_H-M   'P 1'
#
loop_
_entity.id
_entity.type
_entity.pdbx_description
1 polymer ?
#
loop_
_entity_poly.entity_id
_entity_poly.type
_entity_poly.pdbx_seq_one_letter_code
_entity_poly.pdbx_strand_id
1 'polypeptide(L)'
;GIGAEAVARVRSACRSRSALAAASYDGERGHPVLFGADRWADIRAGAVGDQGARAYLRAHRDAVVLVDCSDVARPFDIDTAQDLKHLE
;
A
#
# COMPACT_ATOMS: atom_id res chain seq x y z
N GLY A 1 -5.38 -0.75 -13.42
CA GLY A 1 -5.13 -1.67 -12.31
C GLY A 1 -3.70 -1.56 -11.82
N ILE A 2 -3.39 -2.28 -10.75
CA ILE A 2 -2.06 -2.36 -10.13
C ILE A 2 -1.34 -3.60 -10.69
N GLY A 3 -0.16 -3.39 -11.30
CA GLY A 3 0.60 -4.44 -11.97
C GLY A 3 1.93 -4.79 -11.29
N ALA A 4 2.65 -5.74 -11.89
CA ALA A 4 3.96 -6.20 -11.40
C ALA A 4 4.99 -5.07 -11.27
N GLU A 5 4.92 -4.05 -12.13
CA GLU A 5 5.83 -2.91 -12.11
C GLU A 5 5.68 -2.06 -10.85
N ALA A 6 4.45 -1.72 -10.46
CA ALA A 6 4.18 -1.00 -9.21
C ALA A 6 4.64 -1.82 -7.98
N VAL A 7 4.42 -3.14 -8.00
CA VAL A 7 4.91 -4.04 -6.94
C VAL A 7 6.45 -4.05 -6.88
N ALA A 8 7.12 -4.15 -8.02
CA ALA A 8 8.58 -4.13 -8.10
C ALA A 8 9.15 -2.80 -7.58
N ARG A 9 8.51 -1.68 -7.93
CA ARG A 9 8.92 -0.34 -7.49
C ARG A 9 8.79 -0.18 -5.97
N VAL A 10 7.65 -0.56 -5.38
CA VAL A 10 7.48 -0.55 -3.92
C VAL A 10 8.45 -1.51 -3.23
N ARG A 11 8.66 -2.71 -3.79
CA ARG A 11 9.64 -3.67 -3.25
C ARG A 11 11.07 -3.10 -3.21
N SER A 12 11.45 -2.29 -4.20
CA SER A 12 12.78 -1.68 -4.25
C SER A 12 13.06 -0.70 -3.11
N ALA A 13 12.00 -0.17 -2.47
CA ALA A 13 12.10 0.69 -1.29
C ALA A 13 12.31 -0.10 0.02
N CYS A 14 12.24 -1.43 0.00
CA CYS A 14 12.53 -2.26 1.17
C CYS A 14 14.04 -2.28 1.46
N ARG A 15 14.48 -1.48 2.43
CA ARG A 15 15.90 -1.39 2.83
C ARG A 15 16.22 -2.10 4.15
N SER A 16 15.21 -2.55 4.90
CA SER A 16 15.40 -3.23 6.18
C SER A 16 14.18 -4.08 6.54
N ARG A 17 14.33 -4.94 7.56
CA ARG A 17 13.20 -5.67 8.16
C ARG A 17 12.22 -4.76 8.93
N SER A 18 12.58 -3.51 9.17
CA SER A 18 11.72 -2.47 9.73
C SER A 18 11.18 -1.50 8.66
N ALA A 19 11.36 -1.79 7.37
CA ALA A 19 10.86 -0.93 6.30
C ALA A 19 9.33 -0.81 6.33
N LEU A 20 8.83 0.37 5.95
CA LEU A 20 7.42 0.63 5.72
C LEU A 20 7.32 1.50 4.48
N ALA A 21 6.79 0.94 3.40
CA ALA A 21 6.69 1.62 2.12
C ALA A 21 5.31 1.42 1.51
N ALA A 22 4.83 2.40 0.75
CA ALA A 22 3.57 2.29 0.03
C ALA A 22 3.70 2.98 -1.33
N ALA A 23 2.97 2.49 -2.32
CA ALA A 23 2.77 3.25 -3.53
C ALA A 23 2.08 4.58 -3.22
N SER A 24 2.39 5.61 -3.99
CA SER A 24 1.62 6.85 -4.06
C SER A 24 1.20 7.13 -5.49
N TYR A 25 0.04 7.77 -5.60
CA TYR A 25 -0.54 8.22 -6.86
C TYR A 25 -0.91 9.68 -6.65
N ASP A 26 -0.24 10.57 -7.37
CA ASP A 26 -0.40 12.02 -7.26
C ASP A 26 -0.22 12.54 -5.83
N GLY A 27 0.74 11.94 -5.11
CA GLY A 27 1.06 12.26 -3.72
C GLY A 27 0.18 11.57 -2.67
N GLU A 28 -0.91 10.91 -3.09
CA GLU A 28 -1.79 10.18 -2.18
C GLU A 28 -1.36 8.72 -2.03
N ARG A 29 -1.26 8.25 -0.78
CA ARG A 29 -0.87 6.87 -0.47
C ARG A 29 -1.93 5.87 -0.97
N GLY A 30 -1.49 4.87 -1.73
CA GLY A 30 -2.32 3.77 -2.22
C GLY A 30 -1.69 2.39 -2.02
N HIS A 31 -2.25 1.40 -2.71
CA HIS A 31 -1.69 0.05 -2.81
C HIS A 31 -0.73 -0.07 -4.01
N PRO A 32 0.28 -0.96 -3.96
CA PRO A 32 0.58 -1.90 -2.88
C PRO A 32 1.29 -1.25 -1.68
N VAL A 33 1.19 -1.89 -0.52
CA VAL A 33 1.89 -1.52 0.72
C VAL A 33 2.83 -2.65 1.12
N LEU A 34 4.05 -2.30 1.53
CA LEU A 34 5.07 -3.21 2.02
C LEU A 34 5.29 -2.99 3.52
N PHE A 35 5.20 -4.08 4.28
CA PHE A 35 5.50 -4.13 5.71
C PHE A 35 6.72 -5.02 5.94
N GLY A 36 7.79 -4.42 6.46
CA GLY A 36 8.94 -5.18 6.95
C GLY A 36 8.55 -6.16 8.05
N ALA A 37 9.21 -7.32 8.08
CA ALA A 37 8.88 -8.44 8.97
C ALA A 37 8.84 -8.07 10.46
N ASP A 38 9.66 -7.11 10.91
CA ASP A 38 9.74 -6.73 12.32
C ASP A 38 8.50 -5.94 12.78
N ARG A 39 7.69 -5.43 11.85
CA ARG A 39 6.44 -4.70 12.13
C ARG A 39 5.21 -5.61 12.25
N TRP A 40 5.33 -6.88 11.87
CA TRP A 40 4.18 -7.76 11.71
C TRP A 40 3.45 -8.02 13.03
N ALA A 41 4.17 -8.12 14.14
CA ALA A 41 3.58 -8.36 15.46
C ALA A 41 2.61 -7.22 15.85
N ASP A 42 3.04 -5.97 15.71
CA ASP A 42 2.24 -4.78 16.04
C ASP A 42 1.04 -4.62 15.10
N ILE A 43 1.24 -4.85 13.80
CA ILE A 43 0.16 -4.80 12.81
C ILE A 43 -0.90 -5.84 13.14
N ARG A 44 -0.49 -7.09 13.41
CA ARG A 44 -1.40 -8.19 13.74
C ARG A 44 -2.19 -7.90 15.03
N ALA A 45 -1.58 -7.26 16.02
CA ALA A 45 -2.25 -6.93 17.28
C ALA A 45 -3.44 -5.96 17.06
N GLY A 46 -3.35 -5.07 16.08
CA GLY A 46 -4.42 -4.12 15.75
C GLY A 46 -5.36 -4.55 14.60
N ALA A 47 -4.99 -5.56 13.82
CA ALA A 47 -5.76 -6.04 12.67
C ALA A 47 -6.92 -6.97 13.10
N VAL A 48 -7.88 -6.42 13.83
CA VAL A 48 -9.09 -7.12 14.29
C VAL A 48 -10.29 -6.69 13.46
N GLY A 49 -11.10 -7.66 13.01
CA GLY A 49 -12.23 -7.42 12.13
C GLY A 49 -11.79 -6.81 10.79
N ASP A 50 -12.50 -5.78 10.35
CA ASP A 50 -12.29 -5.12 9.05
C ASP A 50 -11.30 -3.93 9.09
N GLN A 51 -10.50 -3.81 10.17
CA GLN A 51 -9.57 -2.68 10.31
C GLN A 51 -8.27 -2.87 9.52
N GLY A 52 -7.83 -4.12 9.34
CA GLY A 52 -6.54 -4.45 8.74
C GLY A 52 -5.39 -3.63 9.33
N ALA A 53 -4.48 -3.15 8.48
CA ALA A 53 -3.35 -2.30 8.88
C ALA A 53 -3.65 -0.79 8.84
N ARG A 54 -4.91 -0.37 8.61
CA ARG A 54 -5.25 1.05 8.38
C ARG A 54 -4.87 1.94 9.57
N ALA A 55 -5.20 1.51 10.79
CA ALA A 55 -4.84 2.22 12.01
C ALA A 55 -3.32 2.28 12.22
N TYR A 56 -2.62 1.17 11.96
CA TYR A 56 -1.16 1.12 12.06
C TYR A 56 -0.48 2.11 11.10
N LEU A 57 -0.91 2.15 9.84
CA LEU A 57 -0.39 3.07 8.83
C LEU A 57 -0.63 4.54 9.21
N ARG A 58 -1.80 4.87 9.78
CA ARG A 58 -2.10 6.22 10.24
C ARG A 58 -1.19 6.64 11.40
N ALA A 59 -0.95 5.73 12.36
CA ALA A 59 -0.07 5.98 13.50
C ALA A 59 1.41 6.13 13.10
N HIS A 60 1.82 5.48 12.00
CA HIS A 60 3.22 5.48 11.53
C HIS A 60 3.42 6.28 10.23
N ARG A 61 2.54 7.23 9.93
CA ARG A 61 2.53 7.99 8.67
C ARG A 61 3.89 8.60 8.30
N ASP A 62 4.63 9.10 9.28
CA ASP A 62 5.92 9.74 9.07
C ASP A 62 7.05 8.74 8.78
N ALA A 63 6.82 7.45 9.08
CA ALA A 63 7.74 6.36 8.76
C ALA A 63 7.43 5.69 7.42
N VAL A 64 6.32 6.06 6.76
CA VAL A 64 5.95 5.50 5.45
C VAL A 64 6.78 6.18 4.36
N VAL A 65 7.58 5.40 3.65
CA VAL A 65 8.20 5.84 2.41
C VAL A 65 7.17 5.75 1.28
N LEU A 66 6.81 6.90 0.72
CA LEU A 66 5.95 6.95 -0.46
C LEU A 66 6.77 6.73 -1.73
N VAL A 67 6.29 5.84 -2.58
CA VAL A 67 6.91 5.45 -3.85
C VAL A 67 5.96 5.83 -4.97
N ASP A 68 6.31 6.85 -5.75
CA ASP A 68 5.47 7.29 -6.87
C ASP A 68 5.30 6.18 -7.90
N CYS A 69 4.04 5.86 -8.21
CA CYS A 69 3.60 4.86 -9.16
C CYS A 69 2.56 5.40 -10.15
N SER A 70 2.34 6.72 -10.22
CA SER A 70 1.33 7.36 -11.09
C SER A 70 1.48 7.02 -12.58
N ASP A 71 2.70 6.72 -13.03
CA ASP A 71 3.05 6.36 -14.41
C ASP A 71 2.85 4.86 -14.75
N VAL A 72 2.74 3.98 -13.75
CA VAL A 72 2.77 2.52 -13.95
C VAL A 72 1.54 1.77 -13.43
N ALA A 73 0.66 2.46 -12.71
CA ALA A 73 -0.55 1.84 -12.20
C ALA A 73 -1.69 2.85 -12.09
N ARG A 74 -2.91 2.31 -12.19
CA ARG A 74 -4.16 3.04 -11.93
C ARG A 74 -4.83 2.40 -10.72
N PRO A 75 -4.92 3.08 -9.57
CA PRO A 75 -5.28 2.48 -8.28
C PRO A 75 -6.80 2.43 -8.04
N PHE A 76 -7.56 1.99 -9.04
CA PHE A 76 -9.01 1.86 -8.92
C PHE A 76 -9.36 0.63 -8.09
N ASP A 77 -10.21 0.81 -7.09
CA ASP A 77 -10.92 -0.26 -6.39
C ASP A 77 -12.27 -0.53 -7.11
N ILE A 78 -12.75 -1.76 -7.04
CA ILE A 78 -14.01 -2.21 -7.66
C ILE A 78 -14.98 -2.55 -6.54
N ASP A 79 -15.76 -1.56 -6.10
CA ASP A 79 -16.69 -1.71 -4.97
C ASP A 79 -18.15 -1.85 -5.41
N THR A 80 -18.46 -1.37 -6.62
CA THR A 80 -19.80 -1.35 -7.20
C THR A 80 -19.79 -1.89 -8.64
N ALA A 81 -20.97 -2.26 -9.15
CA ALA A 81 -21.09 -2.72 -10.55
C ALA A 81 -20.64 -1.65 -11.55
N GLN A 82 -20.80 -0.37 -11.22
CA GLN A 82 -20.38 0.77 -12.03
C GLN A 82 -18.86 0.86 -12.15
N ASP A 83 -18.11 0.31 -11.19
CA ASP A 83 -16.64 0.37 -11.21
C ASP A 83 -16.04 -0.60 -12.21
N LEU A 84 -16.79 -1.60 -12.71
CA LEU A 84 -16.33 -2.57 -13.72
C LEU A 84 -15.84 -1.91 -15.01
N LYS A 85 -16.30 -0.70 -15.34
CA LYS A 85 -15.78 0.12 -16.45
C LYS A 85 -14.27 0.38 -16.36
N HIS A 86 -13.66 0.23 -15.18
CA HIS A 86 -12.22 0.39 -14.96
C HIS A 86 -11.39 -0.84 -15.36
N LEU A 87 -12.04 -1.95 -15.76
CA LEU A 87 -11.40 -3.17 -16.25
C LEU A 87 -11.23 -3.21 -17.78
N GLU A 88 -11.89 -2.30 -18.51
CA GLU A 88 -11.79 -2.13 -19.97
C GLU A 88 -10.54 -1.33 -20.36
#